data_AF-A0A222E4S0-F1
#
_entry.id   AF-A0A222E4S0-F1
#
_cell.length_a   1.000
_cell.length_b   1.000
_cell.length_c   1.000
_cell.angle_alpha   90.00
_cell.angle_beta   90.00
_cell.angle_gamma   90.00
#
_symmetry.space_group_name_H-M   'P 1'
#
loop_
_entity.id
_entity.type
_entity.pdbx_description
1 polymer ?
#
loop_
_entity_poly.entity_id
_entity_poly.type
_entity_poly.pdbx_seq_one_letter_code
_entity_poly.pdbx_strand_id
1 'polypeptide(L)'
;MSAPQVKGWCPGAFRPMMSGDGLVVRVRPPLGEVSADQATGLADLAERHGSGVIEATARANLQLRGVTEAAYPALMRDLRALALLGDADSEARRNLVLDPFHAPGTQLIARGLLGGLSSDEFSALPGKFGFVIDPGTPRRLAGISGDIRIEGAAEGMILRADGCASGRLVADAEEAVALALDLARWFLSSGGVGVDGRGRMARHLDSGHALPDALTGDVKPTAVAPEPQPGPQGTGVCVAAGFGQFTADALRTLAVCGDVIRVTPYRMLYLPTVRILPDHPDLILDPQDPLRRVQACTGMPGCPQATVTTRDLARRLAPRIPEGHHWHVSGCAKGCAYPRGADLTVVGRNGAFDLVKQGTPWDDPIRRGLSPSEIDTEIRP
;
A
#
# COMPACT_ATOMS: atom_id res chain seq x y z
N MET A 1 9.84 -23.30 13.53
CA MET A 1 9.48 -22.54 12.32
C MET A 1 10.74 -22.23 11.58
N SER A 2 10.77 -22.39 10.26
CA SER A 2 11.79 -21.71 9.47
C SER A 2 11.58 -20.20 9.60
N ALA A 3 12.67 -19.46 9.76
CA ALA A 3 12.60 -18.01 9.79
C ALA A 3 12.02 -17.51 8.45
N PRO A 4 11.09 -16.55 8.45
CA PRO A 4 10.56 -15.99 7.21
C PRO A 4 11.67 -15.45 6.32
N GLN A 5 11.64 -15.79 5.03
CA GLN A 5 12.58 -15.25 4.08
C GLN A 5 12.22 -13.80 3.74
N VAL A 6 13.10 -12.87 4.10
CA VAL A 6 13.01 -11.46 3.73
C VAL A 6 13.74 -11.25 2.40
N LYS A 7 13.00 -10.98 1.32
CA LYS A 7 13.58 -10.77 -0.01
C LYS A 7 14.45 -9.51 -0.08
N GLY A 8 14.09 -8.45 0.66
CA GLY A 8 14.88 -7.22 0.73
C GLY A 8 14.51 -6.14 -0.28
N TRP A 9 13.61 -6.41 -1.24
CA TRP A 9 13.04 -5.41 -2.16
C TRP A 9 11.51 -5.55 -2.26
N CYS A 10 10.84 -4.55 -2.83
CA CYS A 10 9.43 -4.61 -3.20
C CYS A 10 9.31 -4.88 -4.71
N PRO A 11 8.31 -5.67 -5.16
CA PRO A 11 8.10 -5.88 -6.58
C PRO A 11 7.76 -4.55 -7.27
N GLY A 12 8.34 -4.34 -8.44
CA GLY A 12 7.97 -3.30 -9.41
C GLY A 12 7.69 -3.94 -10.77
N ALA A 13 7.21 -3.17 -11.74
CA ALA A 13 6.93 -3.68 -13.08
C ALA A 13 8.18 -4.29 -13.73
N PHE A 14 9.31 -3.58 -13.72
CA PHE A 14 10.58 -4.01 -14.31
C PHE A 14 11.39 -5.00 -13.46
N ARG A 15 11.09 -5.10 -12.17
CA ARG A 15 11.70 -6.04 -11.23
C ARG A 15 10.60 -6.78 -10.48
N PRO A 16 9.88 -7.69 -11.15
CA PRO A 16 8.82 -8.44 -10.52
C PRO A 16 9.39 -9.39 -9.46
N MET A 17 8.51 -9.92 -8.62
CA MET A 17 8.89 -10.92 -7.61
C MET A 17 8.22 -12.24 -7.92
N MET A 18 9.02 -13.30 -8.09
CA MET A 18 8.48 -14.65 -8.17
C MET A 18 7.82 -15.04 -6.84
N SER A 19 6.58 -15.51 -6.93
CA SER A 19 5.75 -16.01 -5.84
C SER A 19 5.33 -17.45 -6.10
N GLY A 20 4.41 -17.99 -5.29
CA GLY A 20 3.97 -19.38 -5.41
C GLY A 20 3.01 -19.62 -6.57
N ASP A 21 2.32 -18.56 -7.01
CA ASP A 21 1.37 -18.56 -8.12
C ASP A 21 1.94 -17.95 -9.41
N GLY A 22 3.18 -17.44 -9.39
CA GLY A 22 3.81 -16.76 -10.50
C GLY A 22 4.41 -15.41 -10.11
N LEU A 23 4.74 -14.60 -11.10
CA LEU A 23 5.27 -13.26 -10.91
C LEU A 23 4.20 -12.33 -10.33
N VAL A 24 4.67 -11.51 -9.39
CA VAL A 24 3.94 -10.37 -8.84
C VAL A 24 4.47 -9.11 -9.51
N VAL A 25 3.62 -8.49 -10.31
CA VAL A 25 3.92 -7.30 -11.12
C VAL A 25 3.17 -6.13 -10.53
N ARG A 26 3.89 -5.10 -10.08
CA ARG A 26 3.29 -3.89 -9.48
C ARG A 26 3.25 -2.76 -10.49
N VAL A 27 2.06 -2.23 -10.68
CA VAL A 27 1.78 -1.05 -11.49
C VAL A 27 1.71 0.17 -10.57
N ARG A 28 2.34 1.27 -10.99
CA ARG A 28 2.30 2.55 -10.27
C ARG A 28 1.51 3.58 -11.09
N PRO A 29 0.20 3.71 -10.83
CA PRO A 29 -0.60 4.67 -11.56
C PRO A 29 -0.03 6.09 -11.41
N PRO A 30 0.14 6.84 -12.51
CA PRO A 30 0.54 8.24 -12.43
C PRO A 30 -0.39 9.02 -11.50
N LEU A 31 0.20 9.75 -10.54
CA LEU A 31 -0.54 10.52 -9.54
C LEU A 31 -1.56 9.69 -8.71
N GLY A 32 -1.39 8.36 -8.66
CA GLY A 32 -2.34 7.48 -7.97
C GLY A 32 -3.70 7.34 -8.67
N GLU A 33 -3.82 7.78 -9.92
CA GLU A 33 -5.06 7.79 -10.70
C GLU A 33 -4.99 6.77 -11.85
N VAL A 34 -6.08 6.05 -12.08
CA VAL A 34 -6.34 5.29 -13.30
C VAL A 34 -7.63 5.81 -13.95
N SER A 35 -7.63 5.97 -15.27
CA SER A 35 -8.85 6.26 -16.02
C SER A 35 -9.75 5.03 -16.12
N ALA A 36 -11.00 5.22 -16.53
CA ALA A 36 -11.92 4.12 -16.87
C ALA A 36 -11.32 3.13 -17.89
N ASP A 37 -10.71 3.64 -18.97
CA ASP A 37 -10.04 2.81 -19.99
C ASP A 37 -8.86 2.04 -19.41
N GLN A 38 -8.05 2.68 -18.57
CA GLN A 38 -6.93 2.04 -17.89
C GLN A 38 -7.39 0.96 -16.90
N ALA A 39 -8.48 1.21 -16.17
CA ALA A 39 -9.06 0.23 -15.25
C ALA A 39 -9.63 -0.99 -16.00
N THR A 40 -10.34 -0.75 -17.11
CA THR A 40 -10.82 -1.80 -18.01
C THR A 40 -9.66 -2.59 -18.62
N GLY A 41 -8.61 -1.90 -19.08
CA GLY A 41 -7.40 -2.54 -19.58
C GLY A 41 -6.65 -3.34 -18.51
N LEU A 42 -6.60 -2.86 -17.27
CA LEU A 42 -6.01 -3.62 -16.15
C LEU A 42 -6.82 -4.89 -15.83
N ALA A 43 -8.15 -4.82 -15.89
CA ALA A 43 -9.03 -5.97 -15.74
C ALA A 43 -8.74 -7.04 -16.81
N ASP A 44 -8.72 -6.63 -18.08
CA ASP A 44 -8.29 -7.45 -19.22
C ASP A 44 -6.94 -8.13 -18.99
N LEU A 45 -5.93 -7.37 -18.56
CA LEU A 45 -4.58 -7.88 -18.35
C LEU A 45 -4.49 -8.85 -17.18
N ALA A 46 -5.26 -8.63 -16.12
CA ALA A 46 -5.34 -9.55 -15.01
C ALA A 46 -5.90 -10.91 -15.42
N GLU A 47 -6.92 -10.94 -16.29
CA GLU A 47 -7.51 -12.18 -16.82
C GLU A 47 -6.61 -12.86 -17.84
N ARG A 48 -6.03 -12.10 -18.78
CA ARG A 48 -5.20 -12.65 -19.85
C ARG A 48 -3.85 -13.18 -19.38
N HIS A 49 -3.19 -12.43 -18.48
CA HIS A 49 -1.80 -12.68 -18.13
C HIS A 49 -1.59 -13.15 -16.69
N GLY A 50 -2.62 -13.10 -15.84
CA GLY A 50 -2.48 -13.35 -14.41
C GLY A 50 -3.63 -14.18 -13.82
N SER A 51 -4.02 -13.83 -12.60
CA SER A 51 -5.00 -14.57 -11.78
C SER A 51 -6.44 -14.03 -11.86
N GLY A 52 -6.73 -13.06 -12.74
CA GLY A 52 -8.04 -12.41 -12.84
C GLY A 52 -8.36 -11.43 -11.70
N VAL A 53 -7.39 -11.17 -10.80
CA VAL A 53 -7.54 -10.23 -9.68
C VAL A 53 -6.46 -9.17 -9.67
N ILE A 54 -6.83 -7.97 -9.22
CA ILE A 54 -5.96 -6.82 -9.02
C ILE A 54 -5.95 -6.47 -7.53
N GLU A 55 -4.76 -6.33 -6.96
CA GLU A 55 -4.58 -5.98 -5.55
C GLU A 55 -4.25 -4.50 -5.36
N ALA A 56 -5.09 -3.79 -4.58
CA ALA A 56 -4.73 -2.48 -4.06
C ALA A 56 -3.72 -2.63 -2.90
N THR A 57 -2.68 -1.80 -2.91
CA THR A 57 -1.55 -1.92 -1.97
C THR A 57 -1.53 -0.78 -0.95
N ALA A 58 -0.78 -0.97 0.15
CA ALA A 58 -0.64 0.04 1.21
C ALA A 58 0.15 1.31 0.81
N ARG A 59 0.62 1.38 -0.45
CA ARG A 59 1.30 2.56 -1.01
C ARG A 59 0.55 3.11 -2.23
N ALA A 60 -0.77 2.96 -2.26
CA ALA A 60 -1.60 3.48 -3.35
C ALA A 60 -1.19 2.99 -4.76
N ASN A 61 -0.67 1.76 -4.85
CA ASN A 61 -0.32 1.12 -6.12
C ASN A 61 -1.21 -0.10 -6.38
N LEU A 62 -1.25 -0.57 -7.63
CA LEU A 62 -1.98 -1.77 -8.06
C LEU A 62 -1.01 -2.92 -8.33
N GLN A 63 -1.47 -4.15 -8.15
CA GLN A 63 -0.62 -5.32 -8.29
C GLN A 63 -1.36 -6.45 -9.00
N LEU A 64 -0.77 -6.92 -10.10
CA LEU A 64 -1.16 -8.15 -10.79
C LEU A 64 -0.35 -9.31 -10.20
N ARG A 65 -1.02 -10.45 -10.00
CA ARG A 65 -0.40 -11.68 -9.49
C ARG A 65 -0.72 -12.84 -10.41
N GLY A 66 0.07 -13.89 -10.32
CA GLY A 66 -0.10 -15.09 -11.13
C GLY A 66 0.49 -14.99 -12.53
N VAL A 67 1.36 -14.00 -12.78
CA VAL A 67 1.89 -13.76 -14.13
C VAL A 67 2.98 -14.78 -14.44
N THR A 68 2.84 -15.56 -15.51
CA THR A 68 3.88 -16.50 -15.91
C THR A 68 5.07 -15.76 -16.51
N GLU A 69 6.28 -16.35 -16.43
CA GLU A 69 7.47 -15.76 -17.06
C GLU A 69 7.30 -15.60 -18.57
N ALA A 70 6.56 -16.50 -19.22
CA ALA A 70 6.23 -16.43 -20.64
C ALA A 70 5.27 -15.28 -20.98
N ALA A 71 4.30 -14.99 -20.10
CA ALA A 71 3.34 -13.90 -20.30
C ALA A 71 3.92 -12.52 -19.96
N TYR A 72 4.95 -12.46 -19.11
CA TYR A 72 5.51 -11.20 -18.59
C TYR A 72 5.94 -10.19 -19.68
N PRO A 73 6.65 -10.57 -20.77
CA PRO A 73 6.98 -9.63 -21.84
C PRO A 73 5.75 -9.04 -22.53
N ALA A 74 4.69 -9.82 -22.72
CA ALA A 74 3.44 -9.35 -23.32
C ALA A 74 2.73 -8.37 -22.38
N LEU A 75 2.61 -8.71 -21.10
CA LEU A 75 2.06 -7.83 -20.07
C LEU A 75 2.79 -6.47 -20.04
N MET A 76 4.12 -6.47 -20.11
CA MET A 76 4.90 -5.22 -20.10
C MET A 76 4.63 -4.35 -21.34
N ARG A 77 4.41 -4.95 -22.52
CA ARG A 77 4.00 -4.17 -23.72
C ARG A 77 2.62 -3.58 -23.54
N ASP A 78 1.67 -4.36 -23.05
CA ASP A 78 0.28 -3.93 -22.91
C ASP A 78 0.12 -2.86 -21.83
N LEU A 79 0.85 -2.96 -20.71
CA LEU A 79 0.89 -1.91 -19.68
C LEU A 79 1.43 -0.58 -20.22
N ARG A 80 2.44 -0.62 -21.12
CA ARG A 80 2.91 0.58 -21.82
C ARG A 80 1.86 1.15 -22.76
N ALA A 81 1.13 0.29 -23.47
CA ALA A 81 0.05 0.72 -24.37
C ALA A 81 -1.08 1.43 -23.60
N LEU A 82 -1.33 1.06 -22.34
CA LEU A 82 -2.26 1.73 -21.43
C LEU A 82 -1.68 3.00 -20.78
N ALA A 83 -0.44 3.40 -21.09
CA ALA A 83 0.28 4.49 -20.42
C ALA A 83 0.41 4.30 -18.89
N LEU A 84 0.40 3.05 -18.42
CA LEU A 84 0.56 2.68 -17.00
C LEU A 84 1.98 2.24 -16.64
N LEU A 85 2.90 2.33 -17.61
CA LEU A 85 4.30 1.92 -17.44
C LEU A 85 5.21 2.87 -18.19
N GLY A 86 6.11 3.54 -17.45
CA GLY A 86 7.20 4.35 -18.00
C GLY A 86 8.44 3.51 -18.32
N ASP A 87 9.60 4.16 -18.30
CA ASP A 87 10.91 3.48 -18.31
C ASP A 87 11.30 2.95 -16.93
N ALA A 88 12.32 2.09 -16.87
CA ALA A 88 12.71 1.39 -15.65
C ALA A 88 13.25 2.33 -14.55
N ASP A 89 13.96 3.36 -14.97
CA ASP A 89 14.66 4.30 -14.10
C ASP A 89 13.66 5.25 -13.43
N SER A 90 12.76 5.82 -14.23
CA SER A 90 11.60 6.57 -13.78
C SER A 90 10.75 5.72 -12.83
N GLU A 91 10.40 4.48 -13.19
CA GLU A 91 9.64 3.60 -12.31
C GLU A 91 10.31 3.33 -10.97
N ALA A 92 11.64 3.24 -10.90
CA ALA A 92 12.35 3.01 -9.64
C ALA A 92 12.23 4.21 -8.67
N ARG A 93 12.12 5.43 -9.20
CA ARG A 93 12.13 6.70 -8.44
C ARG A 93 10.73 7.23 -8.07
N ARG A 94 9.66 6.65 -8.62
CA ARG A 94 8.27 7.10 -8.46
C ARG A 94 7.54 6.56 -7.21
N ASN A 95 8.23 6.42 -6.08
CA ASN A 95 7.59 5.96 -4.83
C ASN A 95 6.91 7.13 -4.08
N LEU A 96 5.91 7.73 -4.72
CA LEU A 96 5.09 8.82 -4.17
C LEU A 96 3.74 8.27 -3.71
N VAL A 97 3.26 8.72 -2.54
CA VAL A 97 1.89 8.48 -2.07
C VAL A 97 1.21 9.82 -1.84
N LEU A 98 0.10 10.03 -2.53
CA LEU A 98 -0.70 11.26 -2.48
C LEU A 98 -1.96 11.02 -1.66
N ASP A 99 -2.46 12.07 -0.99
CA ASP A 99 -3.79 12.03 -0.39
C ASP A 99 -4.85 11.77 -1.49
N PRO A 100 -5.60 10.65 -1.47
CA PRO A 100 -6.54 10.31 -2.54
C PRO A 100 -7.70 11.31 -2.69
N PHE A 101 -7.92 12.19 -1.72
CA PHE A 101 -8.95 13.23 -1.82
C PHE A 101 -8.43 14.53 -2.48
N HIS A 102 -7.13 14.61 -2.78
CA HIS A 102 -6.45 15.72 -3.46
C HIS A 102 -6.80 17.10 -2.88
N ALA A 103 -6.30 17.38 -1.67
CA ALA A 103 -6.22 18.75 -1.19
C ALA A 103 -5.56 19.68 -2.24
N PRO A 104 -5.92 20.97 -2.31
CA PRO A 104 -5.31 21.91 -3.25
C PRO A 104 -3.77 21.85 -3.21
N GLY A 105 -3.14 21.94 -4.39
CA GLY A 105 -1.68 21.86 -4.52
C GLY A 105 -1.08 20.44 -4.58
N THR A 106 -1.80 19.40 -4.14
CA THR A 106 -1.30 18.00 -4.11
C THR A 106 -0.74 17.54 -5.47
N GLN A 107 -1.49 17.76 -6.55
CA GLN A 107 -1.05 17.35 -7.89
C GLN A 107 0.14 18.18 -8.41
N LEU A 108 0.19 19.48 -8.09
CA LEU A 108 1.28 20.35 -8.51
C LEU A 108 2.60 19.91 -7.87
N ILE A 109 2.57 19.66 -6.55
CA ILE A 109 3.71 19.13 -5.79
C ILE A 109 4.15 17.78 -6.36
N ALA A 110 3.20 16.87 -6.60
CA ALA A 110 3.52 15.55 -7.13
C ALA A 110 4.16 15.62 -8.53
N ARG A 111 3.64 16.46 -9.44
CA ARG A 111 4.23 16.66 -10.77
C ARG A 111 5.62 17.28 -10.68
N GLY A 112 5.81 18.27 -9.80
CA GLY A 112 7.12 18.89 -9.56
C GLY A 112 8.15 17.88 -9.05
N LEU A 113 7.77 17.05 -8.07
CA LEU A 113 8.63 15.98 -7.57
C LEU A 113 8.94 14.92 -8.63
N LEU A 114 7.95 14.49 -9.42
CA LEU A 114 8.18 13.55 -10.53
C LEU A 114 9.16 14.12 -11.56
N GLY A 115 9.05 15.42 -11.87
CA GLY A 115 9.99 16.12 -12.74
C GLY A 115 11.40 16.18 -12.14
N GLY A 116 11.54 16.64 -10.90
CA GLY A 116 12.84 16.76 -10.24
C GLY A 116 13.55 15.43 -10.01
N LEU A 117 12.81 14.39 -9.59
CA LEU A 117 13.33 13.04 -9.37
C LEU A 117 13.71 12.31 -10.67
N SER A 118 13.43 12.88 -11.84
CA SER A 118 13.90 12.31 -13.11
C SER A 118 15.43 12.40 -13.27
N SER A 119 16.07 13.36 -12.60
CA SER A 119 17.52 13.58 -12.58
C SER A 119 18.31 12.34 -12.11
N ASP A 120 19.43 12.05 -12.79
CA ASP A 120 20.29 10.89 -12.51
C ASP A 120 20.92 10.93 -11.11
N GLU A 121 21.02 12.10 -10.49
CA GLU A 121 21.53 12.25 -9.13
C GLU A 121 20.72 11.44 -8.10
N PHE A 122 19.42 11.22 -8.38
CA PHE A 122 18.52 10.48 -7.51
C PHE A 122 18.45 8.98 -7.83
N SER A 123 19.24 8.48 -8.79
CA SER A 123 19.29 7.06 -9.16
C SER A 123 19.72 6.14 -8.01
N ALA A 124 20.50 6.66 -7.07
CA ALA A 124 20.98 5.94 -5.88
C ALA A 124 19.95 5.84 -4.74
N LEU A 125 18.77 6.47 -4.85
CA LEU A 125 17.74 6.37 -3.81
C LEU A 125 17.28 4.90 -3.66
N PRO A 126 17.20 4.37 -2.42
CA PRO A 126 16.71 3.02 -2.19
C PRO A 126 15.27 2.85 -2.72
N GLY A 127 14.96 1.72 -3.35
CA GLY A 127 13.60 1.49 -3.92
C GLY A 127 12.44 1.43 -2.90
N LYS A 128 12.74 1.51 -1.59
CA LYS A 128 11.74 1.67 -0.52
C LYS A 128 11.66 3.10 0.03
N PHE A 129 12.62 3.96 -0.30
CA PHE A 129 12.61 5.37 0.04
C PHE A 129 11.41 6.02 -0.66
N GLY A 130 10.60 6.78 0.06
CA GLY A 130 9.33 7.28 -0.47
C GLY A 130 8.98 8.69 -0.05
N PHE A 131 8.07 9.29 -0.82
CA PHE A 131 7.56 10.63 -0.63
C PHE A 131 6.08 10.56 -0.29
N VAL A 132 5.64 11.31 0.73
CA VAL A 132 4.23 11.41 1.12
C VAL A 132 3.77 12.84 0.93
N ILE A 133 2.70 13.03 0.17
CA ILE A 133 2.16 14.34 -0.20
C ILE A 133 0.73 14.43 0.35
N ASP A 134 0.59 15.13 1.46
CA ASP A 134 -0.65 15.29 2.21
C ASP A 134 -0.76 16.71 2.78
N PRO A 135 -0.77 17.75 1.92
CA PRO A 135 -0.83 19.15 2.34
C PRO A 135 -2.20 19.52 2.96
N GLY A 136 -3.16 18.58 2.97
CA GLY A 136 -4.49 18.78 3.51
C GLY A 136 -4.52 18.94 5.03
N THR A 137 -5.56 19.63 5.49
CA THR A 137 -5.85 19.84 6.91
C THR A 137 -7.31 19.44 7.18
N PRO A 138 -7.57 18.37 7.96
CA PRO A 138 -6.62 17.46 8.60
C PRO A 138 -5.88 16.54 7.61
N ARG A 139 -4.73 16.04 8.04
CA ARG A 139 -3.89 15.06 7.30
C ARG A 139 -4.50 13.67 7.35
N ARG A 140 -4.24 12.83 6.36
CA ARG A 140 -4.72 11.43 6.30
C ARG A 140 -3.58 10.43 6.26
N LEU A 141 -2.43 10.80 5.73
CA LEU A 141 -1.33 9.89 5.40
C LEU A 141 -0.28 9.76 6.52
N ALA A 142 -0.58 10.19 7.74
CA ALA A 142 0.39 10.16 8.85
C ALA A 142 0.91 8.74 9.15
N GLY A 143 0.04 7.72 9.04
CA GLY A 143 0.41 6.31 9.26
C GLY A 143 1.05 5.62 8.04
N ILE A 144 1.18 6.30 6.91
CA ILE A 144 1.74 5.71 5.69
C ILE A 144 3.27 5.81 5.70
N SER A 145 3.95 4.75 5.29
CA SER A 145 5.41 4.74 5.17
C SER A 145 5.88 5.79 4.15
N GLY A 146 6.68 6.74 4.61
CA GLY A 146 7.38 7.74 3.80
C GLY A 146 8.74 8.06 4.43
N ASP A 147 9.58 8.77 3.70
CA ASP A 147 10.89 9.24 4.15
C ASP A 147 10.96 10.76 4.10
N ILE A 148 10.35 11.36 3.07
CA ILE A 148 10.16 12.79 2.93
C ILE A 148 8.67 13.07 2.87
N ARG A 149 8.19 14.01 3.70
CA ARG A 149 6.75 14.27 3.88
C ARG A 149 6.46 15.74 3.64
N ILE A 150 5.48 16.03 2.80
CA ILE A 150 4.90 17.36 2.65
C ILE A 150 3.49 17.29 3.24
N GLU A 151 3.25 18.08 4.28
CA GLU A 151 2.13 17.86 5.20
C GLU A 151 1.42 19.16 5.56
N GLY A 152 0.10 19.12 5.73
CA GLY A 152 -0.66 20.28 6.20
C GLY A 152 -0.28 20.69 7.63
N ALA A 153 -0.12 21.99 7.86
CA ALA A 153 0.16 22.61 9.16
C ALA A 153 -0.91 23.68 9.48
N ALA A 154 -0.87 24.26 10.68
CA ALA A 154 -1.84 25.29 11.08
C ALA A 154 -1.83 26.50 10.12
N GLU A 155 -0.64 26.87 9.64
CA GLU A 155 -0.41 27.97 8.71
C GLU A 155 0.17 27.43 7.40
N GLY A 156 -0.67 26.81 6.56
CA GLY A 156 -0.25 26.28 5.26
C GLY A 156 0.27 24.85 5.34
N MET A 157 1.48 24.60 4.85
CA MET A 157 2.07 23.26 4.78
C MET A 157 3.55 23.29 5.17
N ILE A 158 4.08 22.12 5.52
CA ILE A 158 5.46 21.93 5.94
C ILE A 158 6.15 20.83 5.14
N LEU A 159 7.46 20.95 4.99
CA LEU A 159 8.35 19.84 4.68
C LEU A 159 8.86 19.20 5.98
N ARG A 160 8.74 17.88 6.09
CA ARG A 160 9.20 17.12 7.25
C ARG A 160 9.94 15.86 6.84
N ALA A 161 11.12 15.64 7.43
CA ALA A 161 11.81 14.36 7.35
C ALA A 161 11.11 13.33 8.26
N ASP A 162 10.93 12.10 7.78
CA ASP A 162 10.41 11.01 8.61
C ASP A 162 11.38 10.74 9.78
N GLY A 163 10.85 10.61 11.00
CA GLY A 163 11.64 10.59 12.24
C GLY A 163 11.63 11.92 13.01
N CYS A 164 11.37 13.05 12.35
CA CYS A 164 11.22 14.35 13.04
C CYS A 164 9.77 14.58 13.50
N ALA A 165 9.60 15.18 14.69
CA ALA A 165 8.28 15.54 15.23
C ALA A 165 7.67 16.81 14.61
N SER A 166 8.51 17.68 14.05
CA SER A 166 8.17 18.95 13.41
C SER A 166 8.88 19.08 12.07
N GLY A 167 8.49 20.07 11.28
CA GLY A 167 9.07 20.36 9.97
C GLY A 167 9.13 21.85 9.69
N ARG A 168 9.67 22.17 8.52
CA ARG A 168 9.87 23.53 8.02
C ARG A 168 8.64 24.00 7.26
N LEU A 169 8.12 25.20 7.59
CA LEU A 169 7.09 25.85 6.78
C LEU A 169 7.58 26.11 5.37
N VAL A 170 6.68 25.90 4.41
CA VAL A 170 6.93 26.22 3.00
C VAL A 170 5.84 27.15 2.50
N ALA A 171 6.21 28.15 1.73
CA ALA A 171 5.36 29.22 1.25
C ALA A 171 4.35 28.71 0.20
N ASP A 172 4.81 27.82 -0.69
CA ASP A 172 4.01 27.31 -1.78
C ASP A 172 4.48 25.92 -2.27
N ALA A 173 3.81 25.40 -3.30
CA ALA A 173 4.10 24.09 -3.88
C ALA A 173 5.49 24.02 -4.53
N GLU A 174 6.00 25.13 -5.07
CA GLU A 174 7.31 25.17 -5.73
C GLU A 174 8.42 25.07 -4.69
N GLU A 175 8.33 25.84 -3.59
CA GLU A 175 9.26 25.73 -2.48
C GLU A 175 9.20 24.34 -1.81
N ALA A 176 8.00 23.78 -1.66
CA ALA A 176 7.82 22.43 -1.12
C ALA A 176 8.57 21.38 -1.96
N VAL A 177 8.49 21.48 -3.29
CA VAL A 177 9.21 20.59 -4.22
C VAL A 177 10.71 20.80 -4.12
N ALA A 178 11.18 22.06 -4.16
CA ALA A 178 12.60 22.38 -4.11
C ALA A 178 13.26 21.84 -2.84
N LEU A 179 12.67 22.12 -1.66
CA LEU A 179 13.21 21.68 -0.38
C LEU A 179 13.10 20.15 -0.20
N ALA A 180 12.07 19.50 -0.76
CA ALA A 180 11.98 18.04 -0.74
C ALA A 180 13.10 17.38 -1.58
N LEU A 181 13.46 17.98 -2.71
CA LEU A 181 14.61 17.53 -3.51
C LEU A 181 15.94 17.83 -2.80
N ASP A 182 16.07 18.98 -2.12
CA ASP A 182 17.22 19.30 -1.28
C ASP A 182 17.39 18.27 -0.15
N LEU A 183 16.30 17.87 0.50
CA LEU A 183 16.31 16.85 1.56
C LEU A 183 16.67 15.47 1.02
N ALA A 184 16.22 15.11 -0.18
CA ALA A 184 16.66 13.89 -0.86
C ALA A 184 18.16 13.94 -1.21
N ARG A 185 18.66 15.07 -1.71
CA ARG A 185 20.09 15.28 -1.97
C ARG A 185 20.93 15.17 -0.70
N TRP A 186 20.49 15.81 0.39
CA TRP A 186 21.14 15.70 1.68
C TRP A 186 21.17 14.25 2.17
N PHE A 187 20.07 13.51 2.05
CA PHE A 187 20.02 12.10 2.45
C PHE A 187 21.05 11.27 1.68
N LEU A 188 21.21 11.51 0.37
CA LEU A 188 22.22 10.83 -0.45
C LEU A 188 23.65 11.21 -0.04
N SER A 189 23.94 12.50 0.06
CA SER A 189 25.30 13.01 0.31
C SER A 189 25.79 12.75 1.74
N SER A 190 24.87 12.67 2.71
CA SER A 190 25.18 12.33 4.10
C SER A 190 25.27 10.82 4.36
N GLY A 191 25.19 9.97 3.32
CA GLY A 191 25.37 8.52 3.44
C GLY A 191 24.11 7.76 3.84
N GLY A 192 22.93 8.36 3.74
CA GLY A 192 21.66 7.79 4.18
C GLY A 192 21.26 6.48 3.49
N VAL A 193 21.78 6.21 2.29
CA VAL A 193 21.61 4.93 1.57
C VAL A 193 22.15 3.75 2.39
N GLY A 194 23.26 3.96 3.11
CA GLY A 194 23.95 2.94 3.88
C GLY A 194 24.61 1.85 3.04
N VAL A 195 25.45 1.03 3.68
CA VAL A 195 26.17 -0.08 3.04
C VAL A 195 25.25 -1.21 2.54
N ASP A 196 24.06 -1.33 3.12
CA ASP A 196 23.07 -2.35 2.76
C ASP A 196 22.19 -1.94 1.55
N GLY A 197 22.32 -0.69 1.07
CA GLY A 197 21.50 -0.13 -0.01
C GLY A 197 20.02 0.03 0.36
N ARG A 198 19.68 -0.01 1.66
CA ARG A 198 18.30 -0.04 2.17
C ARG A 198 18.00 1.11 3.12
N GLY A 199 18.80 2.17 3.06
CA GLY A 199 18.61 3.45 3.73
C GLY A 199 17.16 3.90 3.89
N ARG A 200 16.82 4.42 5.07
CA ARG A 200 15.53 5.05 5.40
C ARG A 200 15.80 6.31 6.21
N MET A 201 15.02 7.37 6.00
CA MET A 201 15.24 8.68 6.62
C MET A 201 15.28 8.60 8.16
N ALA A 202 14.25 8.02 8.78
CA ALA A 202 14.19 7.90 10.24
C ALA A 202 15.40 7.16 10.82
N ARG A 203 15.80 6.03 10.22
CA ARG A 203 17.00 5.26 10.63
C ARG A 203 18.28 6.09 10.50
N HIS A 204 18.37 6.92 9.45
CA HIS A 204 19.53 7.78 9.21
C HIS A 204 19.66 8.86 10.30
N LEU A 205 18.54 9.49 10.67
CA LEU A 205 18.46 10.46 11.75
C LEU A 205 18.73 9.81 13.12
N ASP A 206 18.14 8.64 13.40
CA ASP A 206 18.38 7.88 14.64
C ASP A 206 19.85 7.48 14.81
N SER A 207 20.62 7.41 13.71
CA SER A 207 22.05 7.14 13.71
C SER A 207 22.91 8.38 14.03
N GLY A 208 22.28 9.52 14.35
CA GLY A 208 22.95 10.74 14.80
C GLY A 208 23.23 11.79 13.70
N HIS A 209 22.73 11.61 12.49
CA HIS A 209 22.88 12.61 11.42
C HIS A 209 21.91 13.77 11.64
N ALA A 210 22.45 14.98 11.76
CA ALA A 210 21.65 16.19 11.89
C ALA A 210 21.23 16.74 10.53
N LEU A 211 19.96 17.15 10.43
CA LEU A 211 19.47 17.90 9.27
C LEU A 211 20.17 19.28 9.19
N PRO A 212 20.45 19.80 7.99
CA PRO A 212 20.90 21.17 7.82
C PRO A 212 19.82 22.17 8.30
N ASP A 213 20.22 23.32 8.84
CA ASP A 213 19.29 24.34 9.36
C ASP A 213 18.20 24.71 8.34
N ALA A 214 18.58 24.82 7.06
CA ALA A 214 17.68 25.12 5.95
C ALA A 214 16.57 24.06 5.72
N LEU A 215 16.72 22.84 6.25
CA LEU A 215 15.76 21.74 6.13
C LEU A 215 15.09 21.38 7.47
N THR A 216 15.43 22.12 8.54
CA THR A 216 14.81 21.99 9.86
C THR A 216 13.69 23.01 10.06
N GLY A 217 12.77 22.68 10.97
CA GLY A 217 11.74 23.60 11.46
C GLY A 217 11.01 23.04 12.68
N ASP A 218 10.35 23.93 13.41
CA ASP A 218 9.67 23.66 14.69
C ASP A 218 8.14 23.57 14.54
N VAL A 219 7.61 23.73 13.34
CA VAL A 219 6.18 23.69 13.07
C VAL A 219 5.68 22.26 13.05
N LYS A 220 4.68 21.99 13.89
CA LYS A 220 4.05 20.67 13.98
C LYS A 220 3.01 20.49 12.86
N PRO A 221 2.94 19.31 12.26
CA PRO A 221 1.90 19.02 11.29
C PRO A 221 0.53 18.90 12.00
N THR A 222 -0.56 19.18 11.27
CA THR A 222 -1.92 19.22 11.82
C THR A 222 -2.42 17.85 12.31
N ALA A 223 -3.57 17.84 12.98
CA ALA A 223 -4.23 16.61 13.41
C ALA A 223 -4.48 15.63 12.25
N VAL A 224 -4.54 14.35 12.60
CA VAL A 224 -4.79 13.25 11.65
C VAL A 224 -6.29 12.98 11.60
N ALA A 225 -6.86 12.98 10.40
CA ALA A 225 -8.23 12.58 10.16
C ALA A 225 -8.39 11.06 10.39
N PRO A 226 -9.59 10.59 10.73
CA PRO A 226 -9.87 9.16 10.73
C PRO A 226 -9.55 8.51 9.39
N GLU A 227 -9.12 7.24 9.43
CA GLU A 227 -8.92 6.43 8.22
C GLU A 227 -10.25 6.38 7.42
N PRO A 228 -10.21 6.67 6.10
CA PRO A 228 -11.40 6.57 5.26
C PRO A 228 -12.03 5.19 5.35
N GLN A 229 -13.35 5.17 5.40
CA GLN A 229 -14.14 3.94 5.40
C GLN A 229 -14.77 3.71 4.02
N PRO A 230 -15.11 2.47 3.65
CA PRO A 230 -15.93 2.25 2.46
C PRO A 230 -17.28 2.97 2.59
N GLY A 231 -17.87 3.29 1.44
CA GLY A 231 -19.07 4.11 1.33
C GLY A 231 -18.78 5.57 0.96
N PRO A 232 -19.78 6.46 1.06
CA PRO A 232 -19.65 7.86 0.67
C PRO A 232 -18.52 8.58 1.40
N GLN A 233 -17.65 9.27 0.65
CA GLN A 233 -16.54 10.05 1.18
C GLN A 233 -16.44 11.38 0.41
N GLY A 234 -16.73 12.50 1.08
CA GLY A 234 -16.68 13.83 0.47
C GLY A 234 -17.53 13.92 -0.81
N THR A 235 -16.89 14.12 -1.97
CA THR A 235 -17.57 14.22 -3.27
C THR A 235 -17.78 12.89 -3.98
N GLY A 236 -17.22 11.81 -3.46
CA GLY A 236 -17.19 10.51 -4.12
C GLY A 236 -17.58 9.37 -3.21
N VAL A 237 -17.13 8.17 -3.58
CA VAL A 237 -17.32 6.93 -2.84
C VAL A 237 -16.00 6.19 -2.73
N CYS A 238 -15.65 5.75 -1.51
CA CYS A 238 -14.59 4.78 -1.30
C CYS A 238 -15.19 3.38 -1.38
N VAL A 239 -14.54 2.50 -2.13
CA VAL A 239 -14.96 1.12 -2.30
C VAL A 239 -13.84 0.19 -1.89
N ALA A 240 -14.14 -0.70 -0.96
CA ALA A 240 -13.25 -1.77 -0.54
C ALA A 240 -13.53 -3.04 -1.34
N ALA A 241 -12.61 -3.99 -1.24
CA ALA A 241 -12.83 -5.37 -1.64
C ALA A 241 -12.22 -6.29 -0.59
N GLY A 242 -12.63 -7.56 -0.56
CA GLY A 242 -12.09 -8.56 0.36
C GLY A 242 -10.55 -8.59 0.28
N PHE A 243 -9.88 -8.28 1.39
CA PHE A 243 -8.41 -8.20 1.48
C PHE A 243 -7.75 -7.22 0.50
N GLY A 244 -8.51 -6.28 -0.08
CA GLY A 244 -8.06 -5.39 -1.15
C GLY A 244 -7.86 -6.07 -2.50
N GLN A 245 -8.52 -7.21 -2.75
CA GLN A 245 -8.53 -7.92 -4.04
C GLN A 245 -9.78 -7.59 -4.83
N PHE A 246 -9.62 -6.81 -5.88
CA PHE A 246 -10.68 -6.53 -6.85
C PHE A 246 -10.61 -7.58 -7.96
N THR A 247 -11.73 -8.24 -8.25
CA THR A 247 -11.85 -9.07 -9.45
C THR A 247 -11.84 -8.17 -10.69
N ALA A 248 -11.50 -8.75 -11.84
CA ALA A 248 -11.57 -8.04 -13.12
C ALA A 248 -12.97 -7.47 -13.37
N ASP A 249 -14.02 -8.25 -13.08
CA ASP A 249 -15.41 -7.83 -13.19
C ASP A 249 -15.76 -6.65 -12.26
N ALA A 250 -15.32 -6.72 -11.00
CA ALA A 250 -15.47 -5.61 -10.06
C ALA A 250 -14.78 -4.34 -10.57
N LEU A 251 -13.57 -4.46 -11.11
CA LEU A 251 -12.82 -3.31 -11.62
C LEU A 251 -13.47 -2.71 -12.88
N ARG A 252 -14.01 -3.54 -13.79
CA ARG A 252 -14.81 -3.08 -14.93
C ARG A 252 -16.08 -2.36 -14.49
N THR A 253 -16.77 -2.92 -13.50
CA THR A 253 -17.96 -2.28 -12.90
C THR A 253 -17.63 -0.88 -12.42
N LEU A 254 -16.52 -0.71 -11.69
CA LEU A 254 -16.07 0.60 -11.24
C LEU A 254 -15.68 1.53 -12.40
N ALA A 255 -15.04 1.01 -13.45
CA ALA A 255 -14.66 1.77 -14.63
C ALA A 255 -15.87 2.31 -15.41
N VAL A 256 -16.98 1.57 -15.46
CA VAL A 256 -18.23 2.04 -16.09
C VAL A 256 -18.87 3.16 -15.28
N CYS A 257 -18.71 3.16 -13.96
CA CYS A 257 -19.37 4.14 -13.10
C CYS A 257 -18.65 5.49 -13.02
N GLY A 258 -17.33 5.55 -13.22
CA GLY A 258 -16.57 6.79 -13.06
C GLY A 258 -15.34 6.88 -13.96
N ASP A 259 -15.10 8.09 -14.47
CA ASP A 259 -14.01 8.37 -15.43
C ASP A 259 -12.62 8.23 -14.82
N VAL A 260 -12.51 8.45 -13.50
CA VAL A 260 -11.26 8.42 -12.74
C VAL A 260 -11.45 7.58 -11.49
N ILE A 261 -10.52 6.69 -11.25
CA ILE A 261 -10.42 5.88 -10.04
C ILE A 261 -9.09 6.21 -9.37
N ARG A 262 -9.13 6.60 -8.10
CA ARG A 262 -7.96 6.87 -7.27
C ARG A 262 -7.64 5.68 -6.40
N VAL A 263 -6.38 5.24 -6.43
CA VAL A 263 -5.92 4.15 -5.58
C VAL A 263 -5.58 4.72 -4.21
N THR A 264 -6.20 4.19 -3.16
CA THR A 264 -5.91 4.64 -1.80
C THR A 264 -4.82 3.77 -1.16
N PRO A 265 -4.07 4.26 -0.16
CA PRO A 265 -3.16 3.43 0.62
C PRO A 265 -3.89 2.53 1.65
N TYR A 266 -5.22 2.57 1.71
CA TYR A 266 -6.06 1.79 2.63
C TYR A 266 -6.60 0.50 2.00
N ARG A 267 -5.99 0.06 0.89
CA ARG A 267 -6.43 -1.09 0.08
C ARG A 267 -7.87 -0.95 -0.43
N MET A 268 -8.28 0.29 -0.68
CA MET A 268 -9.55 0.67 -1.30
C MET A 268 -9.31 1.47 -2.57
N LEU A 269 -10.34 1.63 -3.38
CA LEU A 269 -10.38 2.56 -4.50
C LEU A 269 -11.34 3.71 -4.15
N TYR A 270 -11.06 4.91 -4.64
CA TYR A 270 -11.92 6.09 -4.46
C TYR A 270 -12.36 6.61 -5.81
N LEU A 271 -13.66 6.80 -6.00
CA LEU A 271 -14.25 7.33 -7.22
C LEU A 271 -14.79 8.73 -6.94
N PRO A 272 -14.05 9.81 -7.28
CA PRO A 272 -14.29 11.16 -6.78
C PRO A 272 -15.58 11.82 -7.26
N THR A 273 -16.16 11.35 -8.37
CA THR A 273 -17.36 11.90 -9.01
C THR A 273 -18.57 10.97 -8.88
N VAL A 274 -18.41 9.80 -8.27
CA VAL A 274 -19.45 8.77 -8.17
C VAL A 274 -20.09 8.82 -6.80
N ARG A 275 -21.42 8.83 -6.76
CA ARG A 275 -22.21 8.87 -5.52
C ARG A 275 -22.78 7.52 -5.12
N ILE A 276 -23.20 6.76 -6.12
CA ILE A 276 -23.90 5.49 -5.97
C ILE A 276 -23.22 4.51 -6.91
N LEU A 277 -22.89 3.34 -6.39
CA LEU A 277 -22.38 2.22 -7.16
C LEU A 277 -23.46 1.13 -7.23
N PRO A 278 -23.51 0.35 -8.31
CA PRO A 278 -24.34 -0.84 -8.34
C PRO A 278 -23.89 -1.84 -7.28
N ASP A 279 -24.83 -2.68 -6.82
CA ASP A 279 -24.48 -3.79 -5.95
C ASP A 279 -23.59 -4.79 -6.71
N HIS A 280 -22.56 -5.29 -6.03
CA HIS A 280 -21.59 -6.22 -6.60
C HIS A 280 -20.96 -7.06 -5.49
N PRO A 281 -20.91 -8.39 -5.60
CA PRO A 281 -20.52 -9.28 -4.51
C PRO A 281 -19.07 -9.09 -4.02
N ASP A 282 -18.17 -8.63 -4.89
CA ASP A 282 -16.78 -8.33 -4.52
C ASP A 282 -16.52 -6.87 -4.07
N LEU A 283 -17.53 -5.99 -4.13
CA LEU A 283 -17.41 -4.59 -3.73
C LEU A 283 -18.03 -4.38 -2.35
N ILE A 284 -17.26 -3.80 -1.44
CA ILE A 284 -17.68 -3.52 -0.07
C ILE A 284 -17.87 -2.01 0.07
N LEU A 285 -19.11 -1.61 0.36
CA LEU A 285 -19.51 -0.22 0.62
C LEU A 285 -19.94 0.02 2.08
N ASP A 286 -20.32 -1.05 2.80
CA ASP A 286 -20.67 -0.95 4.22
C ASP A 286 -19.39 -0.93 5.08
N PRO A 287 -19.15 0.12 5.88
CA PRO A 287 -18.05 0.14 6.85
C PRO A 287 -18.11 -1.00 7.87
N GLN A 288 -19.29 -1.56 8.13
CA GLN A 288 -19.50 -2.64 9.10
C GLN A 288 -19.41 -4.05 8.49
N ASP A 289 -19.07 -4.16 7.20
CA ASP A 289 -18.90 -5.45 6.54
C ASP A 289 -17.88 -6.32 7.31
N PRO A 290 -18.25 -7.57 7.69
CA PRO A 290 -17.37 -8.42 8.49
C PRO A 290 -15.98 -8.68 7.87
N LEU A 291 -15.84 -8.65 6.54
CA LEU A 291 -14.54 -8.80 5.87
C LEU A 291 -13.59 -7.64 6.17
N ARG A 292 -14.08 -6.49 6.65
CA ARG A 292 -13.26 -5.38 7.14
C ARG A 292 -12.57 -5.70 8.47
N ARG A 293 -13.12 -6.65 9.24
CA ARG A 293 -12.59 -7.06 10.55
C ARG A 293 -11.53 -8.14 10.48
N VAL A 294 -11.19 -8.65 9.29
CA VAL A 294 -10.15 -9.67 9.12
C VAL A 294 -9.12 -9.32 8.07
N GLN A 295 -7.85 -9.50 8.41
CA GLN A 295 -6.74 -9.41 7.46
C GLN A 295 -6.21 -10.80 7.12
N ALA A 296 -5.96 -11.04 5.84
CA ALA A 296 -5.37 -12.29 5.39
C ALA A 296 -4.24 -12.03 4.38
N CYS A 297 -3.11 -12.70 4.57
CA CYS A 297 -2.06 -12.69 3.55
C CYS A 297 -2.45 -13.59 2.38
N THR A 298 -1.62 -13.65 1.33
CA THR A 298 -1.88 -14.52 0.17
C THR A 298 -2.12 -15.98 0.54
N GLY A 299 -1.35 -16.52 1.49
CA GLY A 299 -1.42 -17.95 1.85
C GLY A 299 -0.98 -18.88 0.71
N MET A 300 -1.25 -20.17 0.88
CA MET A 300 -1.10 -21.16 -0.18
C MET A 300 -2.23 -21.04 -1.23
N PRO A 301 -1.98 -21.47 -2.48
CA PRO A 301 -0.67 -21.82 -3.05
C PRO A 301 0.17 -20.59 -3.43
N GLY A 302 -0.42 -19.39 -3.37
CA GLY A 302 0.16 -18.18 -3.94
C GLY A 302 1.42 -17.64 -3.24
N CYS A 303 1.75 -18.13 -2.04
CA CYS A 303 2.96 -17.76 -1.30
C CYS A 303 3.76 -19.01 -0.92
N PRO A 304 5.04 -19.13 -1.33
CA PRO A 304 5.85 -20.32 -1.05
C PRO A 304 6.29 -20.42 0.42
N GLN A 305 6.12 -19.34 1.19
CA GLN A 305 6.39 -19.34 2.65
C GLN A 305 5.17 -19.78 3.45
N ALA A 306 3.98 -19.76 2.84
CA ALA A 306 2.76 -20.15 3.54
C ALA A 306 2.64 -21.66 3.61
N THR A 307 2.12 -22.15 4.72
CA THR A 307 1.90 -23.59 4.94
C THR A 307 0.43 -23.98 4.89
N VAL A 308 -0.47 -23.00 4.73
CA VAL A 308 -1.94 -23.15 4.75
C VAL A 308 -2.60 -22.13 3.82
N THR A 309 -3.85 -22.39 3.43
CA THR A 309 -4.72 -21.39 2.79
C THR A 309 -5.21 -20.38 3.83
N THR A 310 -5.36 -19.12 3.44
CA THR A 310 -5.62 -18.01 4.38
C THR A 310 -6.89 -17.25 4.06
N ARG A 311 -7.05 -16.79 2.82
CA ARG A 311 -8.16 -15.91 2.42
C ARG A 311 -9.51 -16.61 2.50
N ASP A 312 -9.60 -17.87 2.07
CA ASP A 312 -10.84 -18.64 2.17
C ASP A 312 -11.25 -18.86 3.62
N LEU A 313 -10.26 -19.19 4.47
CA LEU A 313 -10.50 -19.31 5.90
C LEU A 313 -10.95 -17.98 6.51
N ALA A 314 -10.28 -16.88 6.18
CA ALA A 314 -10.65 -15.56 6.64
C ALA A 314 -12.06 -15.16 6.21
N ARG A 315 -12.48 -15.46 4.97
CA ARG A 315 -13.85 -15.20 4.51
C ARG A 315 -14.88 -16.00 5.32
N ARG A 316 -14.60 -17.27 5.61
CA ARG A 316 -15.47 -18.11 6.45
C ARG A 316 -15.56 -17.61 7.89
N LEU A 317 -14.45 -17.11 8.45
CA LEU A 317 -14.40 -16.62 9.82
C LEU A 317 -15.00 -15.23 9.99
N ALA A 318 -14.97 -14.38 8.96
CA ALA A 318 -15.35 -12.98 9.05
C ALA A 318 -16.71 -12.73 9.74
N PRO A 319 -17.82 -13.44 9.39
CA PRO A 319 -19.12 -13.23 10.03
C PRO A 319 -19.15 -13.53 11.54
N ARG A 320 -18.15 -14.25 12.05
CA ARG A 320 -18.03 -14.64 13.45
C ARG A 320 -17.26 -13.62 14.29
N ILE A 321 -16.66 -12.61 13.66
CA ILE A 321 -15.82 -11.64 14.35
C ILE A 321 -16.73 -10.60 15.00
N PRO A 322 -16.69 -10.45 16.33
CA PRO A 322 -17.49 -9.45 17.03
C PRO A 322 -17.18 -8.04 16.54
N GLU A 323 -18.15 -7.13 16.68
CA GLU A 323 -17.92 -5.71 16.40
C GLU A 323 -16.77 -5.17 17.26
N GLY A 324 -15.96 -4.27 16.69
CA GLY A 324 -14.78 -3.71 17.35
C GLY A 324 -13.58 -4.65 17.47
N HIS A 325 -13.69 -5.92 17.08
CA HIS A 325 -12.57 -6.86 17.10
C HIS A 325 -11.93 -6.99 15.71
N HIS A 326 -10.63 -7.28 15.70
CA HIS A 326 -9.84 -7.51 14.51
C HIS A 326 -9.10 -8.84 14.58
N TRP A 327 -9.28 -9.67 13.56
CA TRP A 327 -8.56 -10.94 13.44
C TRP A 327 -7.57 -10.91 12.29
N HIS A 328 -6.53 -11.74 12.40
CA HIS A 328 -5.52 -11.92 11.36
C HIS A 328 -5.34 -13.40 11.04
N VAL A 329 -5.49 -13.76 9.76
CA VAL A 329 -5.17 -15.10 9.25
C VAL A 329 -3.86 -15.03 8.47
N SER A 330 -2.80 -15.56 9.05
CA SER A 330 -1.46 -15.57 8.48
C SER A 330 -1.04 -16.96 8.05
N GLY A 331 -0.54 -17.12 6.82
CA GLY A 331 -0.09 -18.41 6.31
C GLY A 331 1.24 -18.90 6.90
N CYS A 332 1.96 -18.00 7.59
CA CYS A 332 3.24 -18.25 8.25
C CYS A 332 3.50 -17.16 9.30
N ALA A 333 4.60 -17.29 10.06
CA ALA A 333 4.99 -16.31 11.08
C ALA A 333 5.46 -14.94 10.55
N LYS A 334 5.46 -14.69 9.23
CA LYS A 334 5.91 -13.40 8.69
C LYS A 334 4.94 -12.25 8.96
N GLY A 335 3.64 -12.55 9.05
CA GLY A 335 2.61 -11.55 9.33
C GLY A 335 2.41 -10.46 8.27
N CYS A 336 2.68 -10.76 6.98
CA CYS A 336 2.67 -9.76 5.90
C CYS A 336 1.41 -8.88 5.81
N ALA A 337 0.23 -9.43 6.09
CA ALA A 337 -1.02 -8.70 5.93
C ALA A 337 -1.32 -7.77 7.11
N TYR A 338 -0.80 -8.10 8.29
CA TYR A 338 -1.07 -7.37 9.53
C TYR A 338 0.09 -7.60 10.52
N PRO A 339 1.21 -6.87 10.36
CA PRO A 339 2.42 -7.07 11.16
C PRO A 339 2.31 -6.37 12.53
N ARG A 340 1.16 -6.50 13.20
CA ARG A 340 0.84 -5.95 14.51
C ARG A 340 -0.14 -6.87 15.23
N GLY A 341 -0.35 -6.63 16.52
CA GLY A 341 -1.25 -7.44 17.35
C GLY A 341 -2.70 -7.35 16.88
N ALA A 342 -3.35 -8.52 16.76
CA ALA A 342 -4.78 -8.65 16.52
C ALA A 342 -5.44 -9.32 17.74
N ASP A 343 -6.74 -9.14 17.94
CA ASP A 343 -7.48 -9.78 19.05
C ASP A 343 -7.35 -11.30 18.99
N LEU A 344 -7.39 -11.84 17.76
CA LEU A 344 -7.05 -13.22 17.47
C LEU A 344 -6.21 -13.31 16.19
N THR A 345 -5.09 -14.01 16.27
CA THR A 345 -4.24 -14.31 15.13
C THR A 345 -4.21 -15.82 14.91
N VAL A 346 -4.65 -16.25 13.73
CA VAL A 346 -4.61 -17.64 13.24
C VAL A 346 -3.37 -17.78 12.35
N VAL A 347 -2.44 -18.66 12.73
CA VAL A 347 -1.13 -18.77 12.07
C VAL A 347 -0.92 -20.17 11.51
N GLY A 348 -0.65 -20.26 10.21
CA GLY A 348 -0.24 -21.50 9.56
C GLY A 348 1.12 -22.00 10.04
N ARG A 349 1.18 -23.26 10.45
CA ARG A 349 2.39 -24.00 10.78
C ARG A 349 2.29 -25.44 10.30
N ASN A 350 3.17 -25.82 9.37
CA ASN A 350 3.32 -27.20 8.88
C ASN A 350 1.99 -27.83 8.40
N GLY A 351 1.14 -27.08 7.71
CA GLY A 351 -0.16 -27.57 7.22
C GLY A 351 -1.31 -27.48 8.23
N ALA A 352 -1.02 -27.13 9.48
CA ALA A 352 -1.99 -26.92 10.55
C ALA A 352 -2.00 -25.45 11.00
N PHE A 353 -2.81 -25.12 11.99
CA PHE A 353 -2.99 -23.76 12.49
C PHE A 353 -2.75 -23.66 13.98
N ASP A 354 -2.06 -22.59 14.36
CA ASP A 354 -1.89 -22.15 15.74
C ASP A 354 -2.77 -20.92 15.99
N LEU A 355 -3.23 -20.74 17.22
CA LEU A 355 -3.99 -19.57 17.66
C LEU A 355 -3.18 -18.73 18.64
N VAL A 356 -3.04 -17.45 18.36
CA VAL A 356 -2.43 -16.44 19.23
C VAL A 356 -3.51 -15.45 19.63
N LYS A 357 -3.67 -15.16 20.92
CA LYS A 357 -4.64 -14.19 21.43
C LYS A 357 -3.94 -12.87 21.72
N GLN A 358 -4.53 -11.75 21.31
CA GLN A 358 -4.00 -10.39 21.54
C GLN A 358 -2.52 -10.26 21.14
N GLY A 359 -2.18 -10.79 19.96
CA GLY A 359 -0.79 -10.94 19.56
C GLY A 359 -0.59 -11.06 18.06
N THR A 360 0.66 -11.26 17.69
CA THR A 360 1.17 -11.30 16.32
C THR A 360 1.46 -12.75 15.88
N PRO A 361 1.72 -13.00 14.58
CA PRO A 361 1.98 -14.36 14.10
C PRO A 361 3.26 -15.03 14.62
N TRP A 362 4.16 -14.30 15.26
CA TRP A 362 5.42 -14.83 15.80
C TRP A 362 5.41 -15.00 17.32
N ASP A 363 4.34 -14.57 17.99
CA ASP A 363 4.18 -14.75 19.43
C ASP A 363 3.80 -16.19 19.79
N ASP A 364 3.87 -16.50 21.08
CA ASP A 364 3.52 -17.83 21.57
C ASP A 364 2.00 -18.10 21.45
N PRO A 365 1.61 -19.19 20.78
CA PRO A 365 0.21 -19.53 20.62
C PRO A 365 -0.38 -20.18 21.86
N ILE A 366 -1.64 -19.86 22.13
CA ILE A 366 -2.47 -20.46 23.17
C ILE A 366 -2.96 -21.88 22.80
N ARG A 367 -2.99 -22.19 21.49
CA ARG A 367 -3.36 -23.50 20.94
C ARG A 367 -2.53 -23.77 19.69
N ARG A 368 -2.10 -25.02 19.49
CA ARG A 368 -1.24 -25.42 18.37
C ARG A 368 -1.83 -26.57 17.58
N GLY A 369 -1.47 -26.65 16.30
CA GLY A 369 -1.69 -27.85 15.48
C GLY A 369 -3.15 -28.15 15.15
N LEU A 370 -4.02 -27.14 15.12
CA LEU A 370 -5.42 -27.29 14.74
C LEU A 370 -5.55 -27.55 13.24
N SER A 371 -6.36 -28.52 12.87
CA SER A 371 -6.80 -28.73 11.49
C SER A 371 -7.76 -27.61 11.03
N PRO A 372 -7.96 -27.44 9.70
CA PRO A 372 -8.96 -26.50 9.19
C PRO A 372 -10.36 -26.68 9.79
N SER A 373 -10.79 -27.92 10.05
CA SER A 373 -12.11 -28.20 10.64
C SER A 373 -12.18 -27.90 12.14
N GLU A 374 -11.09 -28.06 12.88
CA GLU A 374 -11.02 -27.72 14.30
C GLU A 374 -11.02 -26.21 14.53
N ILE A 375 -10.49 -25.41 13.61
CA ILE A 375 -10.61 -23.94 13.69
C ILE A 375 -12.07 -23.50 13.78
N ASP A 376 -12.92 -24.09 12.93
CA ASP A 376 -14.32 -23.68 12.86
C ASP A 376 -15.08 -24.02 14.15
N THR A 377 -14.62 -24.97 14.96
CA THR A 377 -15.25 -25.31 16.25
C THR A 377 -14.63 -24.58 17.45
N GLU A 378 -13.31 -24.35 17.41
CA GLU A 378 -12.53 -23.74 18.49
C GLU A 378 -12.66 -22.22 18.53
N ILE A 379 -12.79 -21.56 17.38
CA ILE A 379 -12.92 -20.11 17.30
C ILE A 379 -14.39 -19.71 17.48
N ARG A 380 -14.88 -19.67 18.72
CA ARG A 380 -16.24 -19.15 19.03
C ARG A 380 -16.21 -17.62 19.20
N PRO A 381 -17.27 -16.91 18.80
CA PRO A 381 -17.38 -15.47 18.95
C PRO A 381 -17.23 -15.01 20.40
#